data_AF-A0A953R3E6-F1
#
_entry.id   AF-A0A953R3E6-F1
#
_cell.length_a   1.000
_cell.length_b   1.000
_cell.length_c   1.000
_cell.angle_alpha   90.00
_cell.angle_beta   90.00
_cell.angle_gamma   90.00
#
_symmetry.space_group_name_H-M   'P 1'
#
loop_
_entity.id
_entity.type
_entity.pdbx_description
1 polymer ?
#
loop_
_entity_poly.entity_id
_entity_poly.type
_entity_poly.pdbx_seq_one_letter_code
_entity_poly.pdbx_strand_id
1 'polypeptide(L)'
;MKRALVLLALAAIWAAGDCLAQPAAAGNAQGRPAGPPDNAPRTLAPYFTSATPAPKAPDADGFLQRWLLLEPINKPNRTNTVFTDTYVRNALNNEYFPNQFTVIPHDGDKVKAGEQELMWHALDSTGFNVKLFRFAYGLNKTTYGVIFWAVTVVNSPRGIQNARMAVGVNGASMWWLNGKEAVDLFTDRRMKM
;
A
#
# COMPACT_ATOMS: atom_id res chain seq x y z
N MET A 1 -14.33 5.33 -29.10
CA MET A 1 -13.15 4.77 -28.40
C MET A 1 -13.26 5.17 -26.92
N LYS A 2 -13.61 4.22 -26.04
CA LYS A 2 -13.71 4.48 -24.59
C LYS A 2 -12.28 4.57 -24.05
N ARG A 3 -11.81 5.77 -23.70
CA ARG A 3 -10.49 5.94 -23.08
C ARG A 3 -10.64 5.66 -21.59
N ALA A 4 -10.23 4.47 -21.15
CA ALA A 4 -10.11 4.19 -19.72
C ALA A 4 -9.04 5.13 -19.12
N LEU A 5 -9.36 5.78 -18.00
CA LEU A 5 -8.38 6.52 -17.20
C LEU A 5 -7.87 5.53 -16.15
N VAL A 6 -6.57 5.27 -16.12
CA VAL A 6 -5.96 4.33 -15.18
C VAL A 6 -5.26 5.15 -14.10
N LEU A 7 -5.79 5.12 -12.88
CA LEU A 7 -5.17 5.73 -11.70
C LEU A 7 -4.24 4.70 -11.05
N LEU A 8 -2.93 4.82 -11.28
CA LEU A 8 -2.00 3.72 -11.05
C LEU A 8 -1.07 3.96 -9.86
N ALA A 9 -0.85 2.90 -9.09
CA ALA A 9 0.23 2.73 -8.13
C ALA A 9 0.23 3.74 -6.96
N LEU A 10 -0.46 3.39 -5.87
CA LEU A 10 0.03 3.76 -4.54
C LEU A 10 1.16 2.78 -4.20
N ALA A 11 2.38 3.30 -4.10
CA ALA A 11 3.46 2.56 -3.46
C ALA A 11 3.72 3.16 -2.08
N ALA A 12 3.32 2.45 -1.01
CA ALA A 12 3.46 2.93 0.37
C ALA A 12 4.55 2.16 1.10
N ILE A 13 5.49 2.87 1.73
CA ILE A 13 6.51 2.27 2.60
C ILE A 13 6.08 2.46 4.06
N TRP A 14 6.03 1.37 4.82
CA TRP A 14 5.73 1.39 6.25
C TRP A 14 6.88 0.73 7.02
N ALA A 15 7.54 1.45 7.95
CA ALA A 15 8.48 0.86 8.88
C ALA A 15 7.81 0.59 10.23
N ALA A 16 8.44 -0.30 11.00
CA ALA A 16 8.05 -0.65 12.36
C ALA A 16 7.80 0.60 13.21
N GLY A 17 6.60 0.70 13.78
CA GLY A 17 6.33 1.67 14.84
C GLY A 17 6.99 1.16 16.12
N ASP A 18 8.03 1.84 16.58
CA ASP A 18 8.46 1.72 17.96
C ASP A 18 7.29 2.13 18.86
N CYS A 19 6.76 1.15 19.58
CA CYS A 19 5.91 1.38 20.72
C CYS A 19 6.69 2.29 21.69
N LEU A 20 6.09 3.40 22.13
CA LEU A 20 6.72 4.36 23.02
C LEU A 20 7.41 3.64 24.18
N ALA A 21 8.74 3.64 24.16
CA ALA A 21 9.53 3.15 25.27
C ALA A 21 9.27 4.08 26.47
N GLN A 22 8.62 3.52 27.50
CA GLN A 22 8.80 3.99 28.87
C GLN A 22 10.31 4.15 29.15
N PRO A 23 10.73 5.14 29.94
CA PRO A 23 12.14 5.35 30.22
C PRO A 23 12.71 4.07 30.87
N ALA A 24 13.69 3.48 30.19
CA ALA A 24 14.36 2.27 30.64
C ALA A 24 15.17 2.60 31.90
N ALA A 25 14.85 1.92 33.01
CA ALA A 25 15.82 1.74 34.08
C ALA A 25 17.06 1.04 33.50
N ALA A 26 18.24 1.57 33.83
CA ALA A 26 19.52 1.06 33.36
C ALA A 26 19.69 -0.43 33.70
N GLY A 27 19.90 -1.27 32.68
CA GLY A 27 20.17 -2.69 32.86
C GLY A 27 20.35 -3.44 31.54
N ASN A 28 21.61 -3.72 31.23
CA ASN A 28 22.19 -4.67 30.26
C ASN A 28 21.31 -5.34 29.18
N ALA A 29 21.78 -5.19 27.94
CA ALA A 29 21.32 -5.87 26.74
C ALA A 29 21.44 -7.40 26.84
N GLN A 30 20.31 -8.09 26.91
CA GLN A 30 20.12 -9.48 26.51
C GLN A 30 18.77 -9.60 25.79
N GLY A 31 18.77 -10.34 24.68
CA GLY A 31 17.71 -10.38 23.67
C GLY A 31 16.30 -10.56 24.24
N ARG A 32 15.40 -9.68 23.85
CA ARG A 32 13.97 -9.81 24.14
C ARG A 32 13.45 -11.10 23.49
N PRO A 33 12.87 -12.05 24.24
CA PRO A 33 12.28 -13.23 23.63
C PRO A 33 11.13 -12.80 22.70
N ALA A 34 11.02 -13.48 21.55
CA ALA A 34 9.89 -13.31 20.66
C ALA A 34 8.60 -13.55 21.46
N GLY A 35 7.66 -12.61 21.38
CA GLY A 35 6.34 -12.77 22.00
C GLY A 35 5.67 -14.05 21.47
N PRO A 36 4.72 -14.62 22.23
CA PRO A 36 4.02 -15.84 21.82
C PRO A 36 3.40 -15.66 20.42
N PRO A 37 3.35 -16.72 19.59
CA PRO A 37 2.76 -16.64 18.26
C PRO A 37 1.28 -16.22 18.37
N ASP A 38 0.93 -15.15 17.66
CA ASP A 38 -0.45 -14.69 17.53
C ASP A 38 -1.23 -15.70 16.68
N ASN A 39 -1.88 -16.64 17.38
CA ASN A 39 -2.67 -17.73 16.81
C ASN A 39 -4.13 -17.34 16.52
N ALA A 40 -4.49 -16.06 16.66
CA ALA A 40 -5.84 -15.61 16.32
C ALA A 40 -6.08 -15.74 14.80
N PRO A 41 -7.28 -16.15 14.35
CA PRO A 41 -7.63 -16.18 12.94
C PRO A 41 -7.49 -14.76 12.36
N ARG A 42 -6.53 -14.57 11.47
CA ARG A 42 -6.36 -13.29 10.77
C ARG A 42 -7.39 -13.20 9.65
N THR A 43 -8.01 -12.04 9.53
CA THR A 43 -9.05 -11.79 8.55
C THR A 43 -8.90 -10.40 7.94
N LEU A 44 -9.34 -10.28 6.69
CA LEU A 44 -9.47 -9.01 6.00
C LEU A 44 -10.69 -8.20 6.47
N ALA A 45 -11.69 -8.87 7.05
CA ALA A 45 -12.83 -8.22 7.65
C ALA A 45 -12.43 -7.44 8.93
N PRO A 46 -13.10 -6.32 9.26
CA PRO A 46 -14.19 -5.69 8.50
C PRO A 46 -13.68 -4.69 7.45
N TYR A 47 -12.38 -4.67 7.13
CA TYR A 47 -11.75 -3.58 6.37
C TYR A 47 -11.86 -3.74 4.87
N PHE A 48 -11.95 -4.99 4.39
CA PHE A 48 -12.08 -5.30 2.99
C PHE A 48 -13.16 -6.34 2.74
N THR A 49 -13.78 -6.24 1.58
CA THR A 49 -14.60 -7.28 0.97
C THR A 49 -14.02 -7.62 -0.40
N SER A 50 -14.27 -8.84 -0.89
CA SER A 50 -13.90 -9.20 -2.26
C SER A 50 -14.58 -8.26 -3.26
N ALA A 51 -13.81 -7.78 -4.24
CA ALA A 51 -14.37 -6.98 -5.32
C ALA A 51 -15.19 -7.86 -6.27
N THR A 52 -16.21 -7.25 -6.90
CA THR A 52 -17.01 -7.91 -7.94
C THR A 52 -16.64 -7.39 -9.33
N PRO A 53 -16.93 -8.12 -10.41
CA PRO A 53 -16.72 -7.62 -11.78
C PRO A 53 -17.55 -6.37 -12.14
N ALA A 54 -18.68 -6.15 -11.47
CA ALA A 54 -19.54 -4.99 -11.71
C ALA A 54 -18.83 -3.68 -11.35
N PRO A 55 -18.87 -2.62 -12.19
CA PRO A 55 -18.24 -1.33 -11.87
C PRO A 55 -18.70 -0.76 -10.53
N LYS A 56 -17.78 -0.12 -9.81
CA LYS A 56 -18.06 0.56 -8.54
C LYS A 56 -17.78 2.05 -8.70
N ALA A 57 -18.78 2.88 -8.42
CA ALA A 57 -18.59 4.31 -8.35
C ALA A 57 -17.74 4.68 -7.12
N PRO A 58 -17.04 5.84 -7.15
CA PRO A 58 -16.55 6.45 -5.91
C PRO A 58 -17.70 6.59 -4.90
N ASP A 59 -17.37 6.66 -3.62
CA ASP A 59 -18.39 6.94 -2.60
C ASP A 59 -18.91 8.38 -2.69
N ALA A 60 -19.84 8.75 -1.78
CA ALA A 60 -20.49 10.06 -1.79
C ALA A 60 -19.52 11.23 -1.62
N ASP A 61 -18.37 11.01 -0.98
CA ASP A 61 -17.32 12.02 -0.78
C ASP A 61 -16.24 11.96 -1.87
N GLY A 62 -16.37 11.04 -2.83
CA GLY A 62 -15.47 10.89 -3.96
C GLY A 62 -14.27 9.96 -3.71
N PHE A 63 -14.25 9.19 -2.62
CA PHE A 63 -13.16 8.24 -2.36
C PHE A 63 -13.28 7.00 -3.24
N LEU A 64 -12.13 6.56 -3.75
CA LEU A 64 -12.01 5.31 -4.49
C LEU A 64 -11.85 4.15 -3.51
N GLN A 65 -12.78 3.20 -3.60
CA GLN A 65 -12.81 2.05 -2.69
C GLN A 65 -12.34 0.76 -3.35
N ARG A 66 -12.31 0.67 -4.68
CA ARG A 66 -11.87 -0.54 -5.39
C ARG A 66 -10.39 -0.50 -5.72
N TRP A 67 -9.66 -1.51 -5.28
CA TRP A 67 -8.22 -1.62 -5.46
C TRP A 67 -7.80 -3.04 -5.82
N LEU A 68 -6.83 -3.13 -6.72
CA LEU A 68 -6.01 -4.31 -6.92
C LEU A 68 -4.76 -4.12 -6.06
N LEU A 69 -4.62 -4.93 -5.02
CA LEU A 69 -3.54 -4.84 -4.04
C LEU A 69 -2.58 -6.01 -4.22
N LEU A 70 -1.31 -5.71 -4.47
CA LEU A 70 -0.26 -6.73 -4.44
C LEU A 70 0.09 -7.03 -2.99
N GLU A 71 0.30 -8.31 -2.67
CA GLU A 71 0.93 -8.72 -1.42
C GLU A 71 2.22 -7.91 -1.12
N PRO A 72 2.54 -7.65 0.15
CA PRO A 72 3.64 -6.76 0.49
C PRO A 72 5.01 -7.27 0.01
N ILE A 73 5.76 -6.40 -0.65
CA ILE A 73 7.17 -6.63 -0.99
C ILE A 73 8.01 -6.35 0.26
N ASN A 74 8.84 -7.30 0.68
CA ASN A 74 9.70 -7.15 1.84
C ASN A 74 10.78 -6.10 1.54
N LYS A 75 10.88 -5.10 2.42
CA LYS A 75 11.90 -4.05 2.40
C LYS A 75 12.20 -3.66 3.85
N PRO A 76 13.00 -4.46 4.59
CA PRO A 76 13.08 -4.45 6.06
C PRO A 76 13.74 -3.18 6.63
N ASN A 77 13.08 -2.04 6.44
CA ASN A 77 13.43 -0.75 6.98
C ASN A 77 13.14 -0.79 8.48
N ARG A 78 14.17 -0.55 9.28
CA ARG A 78 14.05 -0.59 10.75
C ARG A 78 13.26 0.58 11.32
N THR A 79 13.21 1.71 10.61
CA THR A 79 12.58 2.96 11.09
C THR A 79 12.12 3.82 9.92
N ASN A 80 11.12 4.69 10.14
CA ASN A 80 10.61 5.64 9.15
C ASN A 80 11.55 6.84 8.94
N THR A 81 12.58 7.04 9.79
CA THR A 81 13.50 8.19 9.65
C THR A 81 14.26 8.19 8.32
N VAL A 82 14.34 7.04 7.65
CA VAL A 82 14.98 6.89 6.34
C VAL A 82 14.09 7.32 5.18
N PHE A 83 12.84 7.74 5.38
CA PHE A 83 11.93 8.14 4.30
C PHE A 83 12.23 9.55 3.76
N THR A 84 13.51 9.84 3.51
CA THR A 84 13.94 11.00 2.74
C THR A 84 13.45 10.89 1.29
N ASP A 85 13.37 12.02 0.58
CA ASP A 85 13.02 12.03 -0.86
C ASP A 85 13.87 11.02 -1.64
N THR A 86 15.20 11.17 -1.57
CA THR A 86 16.14 10.31 -2.30
C THR A 86 15.92 8.83 -1.99
N TYR A 87 15.69 8.46 -0.73
CA TYR A 87 15.46 7.07 -0.38
C TYR A 87 14.15 6.54 -0.95
N VAL A 88 13.05 7.27 -0.76
CA VAL A 88 11.73 6.85 -1.23
C VAL A 88 11.72 6.77 -2.75
N ARG A 89 12.27 7.77 -3.43
CA ARG A 89 12.36 7.79 -4.89
C ARG A 89 13.19 6.64 -5.43
N ASN A 90 14.36 6.37 -4.85
CA ASN A 90 15.21 5.26 -5.27
C ASN A 90 14.53 3.90 -5.01
N ALA A 91 13.87 3.75 -3.86
CA ALA A 91 13.17 2.52 -3.52
C ALA A 91 11.97 2.28 -4.43
N LEU A 92 11.12 3.29 -4.67
CA LEU A 92 9.87 3.11 -5.41
C LEU A 92 10.04 3.19 -6.93
N ASN A 93 11.15 3.74 -7.43
CA ASN A 93 11.52 3.65 -8.85
C ASN A 93 12.37 2.43 -9.20
N ASN A 94 12.82 1.65 -8.21
CA ASN A 94 13.41 0.35 -8.47
C ASN A 94 12.39 -0.55 -9.19
N GLU A 95 12.80 -1.23 -10.24
CA GLU A 95 11.96 -2.22 -10.90
C GLU A 95 11.85 -3.48 -10.03
N TYR A 96 10.66 -3.76 -9.53
CA TYR A 96 10.31 -4.96 -8.78
C TYR A 96 9.72 -6.03 -9.69
N PHE A 97 8.93 -5.64 -10.69
CA PHE A 97 8.33 -6.55 -11.66
C PHE A 97 8.05 -5.83 -12.98
N PRO A 98 7.96 -6.56 -14.11
CA PRO A 98 7.76 -5.96 -15.42
C PRO A 98 6.53 -5.07 -15.47
N ASN A 99 6.66 -3.90 -16.11
CA ASN A 99 5.56 -2.96 -16.34
C ASN A 99 4.89 -2.42 -15.06
N GLN A 100 5.61 -2.33 -13.92
CA GLN A 100 5.03 -1.97 -12.62
C GLN A 100 4.23 -0.64 -12.57
N PHE A 101 4.51 0.28 -13.50
CA PHE A 101 3.82 1.57 -13.60
C PHE A 101 2.67 1.61 -14.62
N THR A 102 2.46 0.53 -15.38
CA THR A 102 1.46 0.44 -16.44
C THR A 102 0.60 -0.83 -16.38
N VAL A 103 0.94 -1.79 -15.50
CA VAL A 103 0.20 -3.04 -15.33
C VAL A 103 -1.21 -2.79 -14.80
N ILE A 104 -2.18 -3.54 -15.37
CA ILE A 104 -3.53 -3.67 -14.83
C ILE A 104 -3.71 -5.16 -14.53
N PRO A 105 -3.45 -5.60 -13.29
CA PRO A 105 -3.54 -7.00 -12.92
C PRO A 105 -4.99 -7.46 -12.72
N HIS A 106 -5.20 -8.76 -12.69
CA HIS A 106 -6.43 -9.41 -12.26
C HIS A 106 -6.28 -10.00 -10.85
N ASP A 107 -7.42 -10.29 -10.21
CA ASP A 107 -7.42 -11.05 -8.95
C ASP A 107 -6.75 -12.41 -9.13
N GLY A 108 -5.85 -12.77 -8.22
CA GLY A 108 -5.09 -14.01 -8.27
C GLY A 108 -3.88 -14.00 -9.20
N ASP A 109 -3.66 -12.95 -10.01
CA ASP A 109 -2.44 -12.81 -10.81
C ASP A 109 -1.21 -12.85 -9.89
N LYS A 110 -0.13 -13.44 -10.39
CA LYS A 110 1.12 -13.57 -9.64
C LYS A 110 2.25 -12.84 -10.34
N VAL A 111 3.13 -12.22 -9.56
CA VAL A 111 4.36 -11.59 -10.04
C VAL A 111 5.54 -12.00 -9.15
N LYS A 112 6.73 -12.00 -9.73
CA LYS A 112 7.97 -12.22 -9.00
C LYS A 112 8.62 -10.87 -8.70
N ALA A 113 8.81 -10.55 -7.42
CA ALA A 113 9.53 -9.37 -6.95
C ALA A 113 10.80 -9.81 -6.20
N GLY A 114 11.94 -9.80 -6.91
CA GLY A 114 13.17 -10.41 -6.41
C GLY A 114 12.98 -11.91 -6.19
N GLU A 115 13.10 -12.37 -4.95
CA GLU A 115 12.90 -13.78 -4.57
C GLU A 115 11.46 -14.10 -4.15
N GLN A 116 10.59 -13.09 -4.00
CA GLN A 116 9.21 -13.27 -3.56
C GLN A 116 8.29 -13.54 -4.76
N GLU A 117 7.48 -14.61 -4.68
CA GLU A 117 6.27 -14.75 -5.48
C GLU A 117 5.10 -14.11 -4.73
N LEU A 118 4.47 -13.11 -5.35
CA LEU A 118 3.43 -12.28 -4.74
C LEU A 118 2.15 -12.36 -5.56
N MET A 119 1.01 -12.38 -4.87
CA MET A 119 -0.32 -12.46 -5.49
C MET A 119 -1.03 -11.10 -5.44
N TRP A 120 -1.77 -10.78 -6.50
CA TRP A 120 -2.70 -9.67 -6.58
C TRP A 120 -4.07 -10.03 -6.03
N HIS A 121 -4.70 -9.11 -5.29
CA HIS A 121 -6.01 -9.27 -4.70
C HIS A 121 -6.93 -8.12 -5.12
N ALA A 122 -8.09 -8.41 -5.69
CA ALA A 122 -9.11 -7.43 -6.02
C ALA A 122 -10.06 -7.23 -4.82
N LEU A 123 -9.95 -6.08 -4.16
CA LEU A 123 -10.65 -5.79 -2.92
C LEU A 123 -11.38 -4.44 -2.97
N ASP A 124 -12.55 -4.39 -2.35
CA ASP A 124 -13.25 -3.15 -2.03
C ASP A 124 -12.96 -2.79 -0.56
N SER A 125 -12.42 -1.60 -0.31
CA SER A 125 -12.29 -1.06 1.05
C SER A 125 -13.66 -0.68 1.59
N THR A 126 -13.91 -0.99 2.86
CA THR A 126 -15.19 -0.68 3.52
C THR A 126 -15.29 0.76 4.01
N GLY A 127 -14.16 1.47 4.09
CA GLY A 127 -14.09 2.89 4.44
C GLY A 127 -13.42 3.73 3.35
N PHE A 128 -13.26 5.03 3.65
CA PHE A 128 -12.60 6.01 2.78
C PHE A 128 -11.11 5.73 2.55
N ASN A 129 -10.46 4.97 3.44
CA ASN A 129 -9.04 4.64 3.38
C ASN A 129 -8.76 3.16 3.12
N VAL A 130 -7.68 2.90 2.41
CA VAL A 130 -7.14 1.56 2.18
C VAL A 130 -6.20 1.19 3.33
N LYS A 131 -6.63 0.28 4.22
CA LYS A 131 -5.85 -0.11 5.40
C LYS A 131 -4.81 -1.19 5.06
N LEU A 132 -3.72 -0.78 4.42
CA LEU A 132 -2.64 -1.67 3.95
C LEU A 132 -2.00 -2.54 5.05
N PHE A 133 -1.86 -2.02 6.27
CA PHE A 133 -1.41 -2.84 7.41
C PHE A 133 -2.38 -4.01 7.70
N ARG A 134 -3.69 -3.73 7.66
CA ARG A 134 -4.73 -4.75 7.90
C ARG A 134 -4.83 -5.73 6.74
N PHE A 135 -4.54 -5.28 5.52
CA PHE A 135 -4.40 -6.15 4.35
C PHE A 135 -3.27 -7.18 4.55
N ALA A 136 -2.04 -6.73 4.85
CA ALA A 136 -0.92 -7.63 5.12
C ALA A 136 -1.19 -8.56 6.32
N TYR A 137 -1.72 -8.01 7.42
CA TYR A 137 -2.06 -8.79 8.61
C TYR A 137 -3.09 -9.87 8.29
N GLY A 138 -4.20 -9.50 7.63
CA GLY A 138 -5.29 -10.43 7.28
C GLY A 138 -4.85 -11.56 6.36
N LEU A 139 -3.86 -11.33 5.50
CA LEU A 139 -3.25 -12.36 4.63
C LEU A 139 -2.12 -13.15 5.30
N ASN A 140 -1.86 -12.92 6.59
CA ASN A 140 -0.73 -13.52 7.31
C ASN A 140 0.64 -13.24 6.66
N LYS A 141 0.85 -12.02 6.15
CA LYS A 141 2.10 -11.55 5.53
C LYS A 141 2.86 -10.59 6.47
N THR A 142 4.10 -10.29 6.13
CA THR A 142 4.91 -9.26 6.82
C THR A 142 4.17 -7.92 6.82
N THR A 143 4.01 -7.29 7.98
CA THR A 143 3.23 -6.06 8.15
C THR A 143 4.07 -4.79 8.24
N TYR A 144 5.37 -4.92 8.52
CA TYR A 144 6.30 -3.81 8.72
C TYR A 144 7.58 -4.01 7.90
N GLY A 145 8.21 -2.91 7.51
CA GLY A 145 9.38 -2.97 6.63
C GLY A 145 8.98 -3.57 5.29
N VAL A 146 7.91 -3.04 4.70
CA VAL A 146 7.35 -3.51 3.44
C VAL A 146 7.00 -2.34 2.54
N ILE A 147 6.95 -2.63 1.24
CA ILE A 147 6.40 -1.79 0.19
C ILE A 147 5.09 -2.43 -0.25
N PHE A 148 4.01 -1.65 -0.24
CA PHE A 148 2.76 -2.04 -0.89
C PHE A 148 2.75 -1.54 -2.32
N TRP A 149 2.11 -2.27 -3.22
CA TRP A 149 1.78 -1.79 -4.57
C TRP A 149 0.27 -1.93 -4.78
N ALA A 150 -0.38 -0.85 -5.22
CA ALA A 150 -1.83 -0.80 -5.32
C ALA A 150 -2.28 -0.10 -6.60
N VAL A 151 -3.17 -0.73 -7.37
CA VAL A 151 -3.70 -0.22 -8.64
C VAL A 151 -5.19 0.02 -8.52
N THR A 152 -5.70 1.10 -9.10
CA THR A 152 -7.13 1.30 -9.31
C THR A 152 -7.41 1.76 -10.74
N VAL A 153 -8.63 1.56 -11.23
CA VAL A 153 -8.99 1.93 -12.60
C VAL A 153 -10.23 2.80 -12.54
N VAL A 154 -10.11 4.05 -13.01
CA VAL A 154 -11.22 5.00 -13.07
C VAL A 154 -11.67 5.08 -14.53
N ASN A 155 -12.62 4.24 -14.93
CA ASN A 155 -13.11 4.33 -16.30
C ASN A 155 -13.93 5.61 -16.51
N SER A 156 -13.45 6.53 -17.35
CA SER A 156 -14.18 7.75 -17.72
C SER A 156 -14.65 7.66 -19.17
N PRO A 157 -15.96 7.57 -19.45
CA PRO A 157 -16.47 7.50 -20.82
C PRO A 157 -16.27 8.80 -21.61
N ARG A 158 -15.85 9.88 -20.94
CA ARG A 158 -15.62 11.20 -21.51
C ARG A 158 -14.31 11.81 -20.98
N GLY A 159 -13.77 12.78 -21.70
CA GLY A 159 -12.65 13.57 -21.19
C GLY A 159 -13.05 14.38 -19.95
N ILE A 160 -12.16 14.45 -18.96
CA ILE A 160 -12.29 15.32 -17.79
C ILE A 160 -11.08 16.26 -17.78
N GLN A 161 -11.32 17.56 -17.91
CA GLN A 161 -10.29 18.57 -17.80
C GLN A 161 -10.15 19.02 -16.34
N ASN A 162 -8.94 19.39 -15.93
CA ASN A 162 -8.64 19.92 -14.59
C ASN A 162 -9.08 19.00 -13.44
N ALA A 163 -8.99 17.69 -13.65
CA ALA A 163 -9.22 16.71 -12.58
C ALA A 163 -8.23 16.94 -11.43
N ARG A 164 -8.73 16.87 -10.19
CA ARG A 164 -7.91 16.99 -8.99
C ARG A 164 -7.82 15.63 -8.32
N MET A 165 -6.62 15.24 -7.94
CA MET A 165 -6.37 14.03 -7.16
C MET A 165 -5.89 14.46 -5.77
N ALA A 166 -6.61 14.03 -4.74
CA ALA A 166 -6.21 14.19 -3.35
C ALA A 166 -5.70 12.85 -2.83
N VAL A 167 -4.53 12.85 -2.20
CA VAL A 167 -3.87 11.64 -1.70
C VAL A 167 -3.34 11.85 -0.29
N GLY A 168 -3.30 10.77 0.47
CA GLY A 168 -2.73 10.74 1.82
C GLY A 168 -2.11 9.38 2.09
N VAL A 169 -1.06 9.37 2.92
CA VAL A 169 -0.37 8.16 3.33
C VAL A 169 0.02 8.28 4.81
N ASN A 170 0.00 7.16 5.52
CA ASN A 170 0.70 7.03 6.79
C ASN A 170 2.03 6.33 6.48
N GLY A 171 3.15 7.05 6.53
CA GLY A 171 4.44 6.61 6.00
C GLY A 171 4.90 7.52 4.86
N ALA A 172 5.36 6.96 3.75
CA ALA A 172 5.69 7.69 2.53
C ALA A 172 5.09 7.01 1.30
N SER A 173 4.81 7.79 0.24
CA SER A 173 4.27 7.24 -1.01
C SER A 173 4.65 8.00 -2.26
N MET A 174 4.61 7.32 -3.39
CA MET A 174 4.56 7.92 -4.72
C MET A 174 3.33 7.42 -5.48
N TRP A 175 2.84 8.27 -6.39
CA TRP A 175 1.60 8.08 -7.14
C TRP A 175 1.81 8.37 -8.62
N TRP A 176 1.23 7.54 -9.48
CA TRP A 176 1.30 7.68 -10.92
C TRP A 176 -0.10 7.76 -11.55
N LEU A 177 -0.21 8.46 -12.66
CA LEU A 177 -1.43 8.53 -13.46
C LEU A 177 -1.08 8.15 -14.90
N ASN A 178 -1.63 7.02 -15.37
CA ASN A 178 -1.30 6.45 -16.67
C ASN A 178 0.23 6.35 -16.93
N GLY A 179 0.99 5.85 -15.95
CA GLY A 179 2.44 5.68 -16.03
C GLY A 179 3.28 6.95 -15.86
N LYS A 180 2.66 8.12 -15.62
CA LYS A 180 3.38 9.37 -15.33
C LYS A 180 3.30 9.69 -13.85
N GLU A 181 4.43 10.05 -13.24
CA GLU A 181 4.47 10.52 -11.85
C GLU A 181 3.52 11.71 -11.68
N ALA A 182 2.71 11.70 -10.63
CA ALA A 182 1.67 12.69 -10.38
C ALA A 182 1.81 13.36 -9.00
N VAL A 183 2.09 12.58 -7.96
CA VAL A 183 2.26 13.08 -6.59
C VAL A 183 3.28 12.23 -5.84
N ASP A 184 4.13 12.90 -5.08
CA ASP A 184 5.03 12.30 -4.10
C ASP A 184 4.72 12.84 -2.69
N LEU A 185 4.79 11.96 -1.70
CA LEU A 185 4.64 12.26 -0.29
C LEU A 185 5.81 11.65 0.46
N PHE A 186 6.89 12.43 0.60
CA PHE A 186 8.08 12.04 1.35
C PHE A 186 7.98 12.40 2.83
N THR A 187 9.01 11.99 3.57
CA THR A 187 9.12 12.05 5.02
C THR A 187 8.08 11.20 5.72
N ASP A 188 8.28 10.94 7.01
CA ASP A 188 7.35 10.16 7.79
C ASP A 188 6.03 10.93 8.00
N ARG A 189 5.02 10.66 7.15
CA ARG A 189 3.69 11.28 7.20
C ARG A 189 2.75 10.57 8.18
N ARG A 190 3.28 9.93 9.23
CA ARG A 190 2.45 9.31 10.28
C ARG A 190 1.40 10.31 10.75
N MET A 191 0.12 9.95 10.58
CA MET A 191 -0.95 10.65 11.27
C MET A 191 -0.76 10.40 12.76
N LYS A 192 -0.53 11.45 13.54
CA LYS A 192 -0.63 11.38 15.00
C LYS A 192 -2.12 11.21 15.31
N MET A 193 -2.50 10.03 15.80
CA MET A 193 -3.76 9.85 16.53
C MET A 193 -3.56 10.34 17.96
#